data_AF-A0A5N6ZQC7-F1
#
_entry.id   AF-A0A5N6ZQC7-F1
#
_cell.length_a   1.000
_cell.length_b   1.000
_cell.length_c   1.000
_cell.angle_alpha   90.00
_cell.angle_beta   90.00
_cell.angle_gamma   90.00
#
_symmetry.space_group_name_H-M   'P 1'
#
loop_
_entity.id
_entity.type
_entity.pdbx_description
1 polymer ?
#
loop_
_entity_poly.entity_id
_entity_poly.type
_entity_poly.pdbx_seq_one_letter_code
_entity_poly.pdbx_strand_id
1 'polypeptide(L)'
;MSSNHATLDAAATERKARLAKLAALKRKQPEPEPLTESNDKDDELEDAAPDVTTKFLSGRNYDAETRGPKLGFDQAPADGQITVEAQATEIAKATAEQAKKDEEADQPIDLFKLQPKKPNWDLKRDLDEKLTPLNVRTQNAIARLVRQRIENAQRAAKDKDAGANGSQTGEDVGIEGEMLVEGIHVREREDEDERREREEDDLA
;
A
#
# COMPACT_ATOMS: atom_id res chain seq x y z
N MET A 1 60.81 22.49 -49.01
CA MET A 1 59.53 22.18 -48.34
C MET A 1 58.58 23.41 -48.19
N SER A 2 58.75 24.50 -48.97
CA SER A 2 57.97 25.74 -48.77
C SER A 2 56.72 25.89 -49.66
N SER A 3 56.50 25.01 -50.63
CA SER A 3 55.42 25.15 -51.63
C SER A 3 54.04 24.72 -51.11
N ASN A 4 53.98 23.79 -50.16
CA ASN A 4 52.71 23.30 -49.60
C ASN A 4 52.06 24.29 -48.61
N HIS A 5 52.84 25.17 -47.99
CA HIS A 5 52.27 26.21 -47.11
C HIS A 5 51.59 27.32 -47.92
N ALA A 6 52.16 27.68 -49.07
CA ALA A 6 51.56 28.66 -49.97
C ALA A 6 50.21 28.20 -50.56
N THR A 7 50.02 26.90 -50.81
CA THR A 7 48.75 26.36 -51.32
C THR A 7 47.66 26.31 -50.24
N LEU A 8 48.04 26.03 -48.99
CA LEU A 8 47.10 26.06 -47.85
C LEU A 8 46.69 27.49 -47.50
N ASP A 9 47.62 28.44 -47.53
CA ASP A 9 47.33 29.85 -47.31
C ASP A 9 46.41 30.41 -48.41
N ALA A 10 46.64 30.05 -49.67
CA ALA A 10 45.73 30.39 -50.77
C ALA A 10 44.31 29.84 -50.54
N ALA A 11 44.16 28.56 -50.18
CA ALA A 11 42.86 27.95 -49.90
C ALA A 11 42.14 28.60 -48.71
N ALA A 12 42.87 29.03 -47.68
CA ALA A 12 42.29 29.74 -46.54
C ALA A 12 41.73 31.12 -46.95
N THR A 13 42.45 31.86 -47.80
CA THR A 13 41.98 33.15 -48.31
C THR A 13 40.73 33.01 -49.19
N GLU A 14 40.66 31.98 -50.03
CA GLU A 14 39.48 31.69 -50.86
C GLU A 14 38.25 31.34 -50.02
N ARG A 15 38.41 30.52 -48.97
CA ARG A 15 37.32 30.20 -48.04
C ARG A 15 36.80 31.44 -47.32
N LYS A 16 37.71 32.32 -46.86
CA LYS A 16 37.35 33.59 -46.21
C LYS A 16 36.60 34.51 -47.15
N ALA A 17 37.04 34.64 -48.40
CA ALA A 17 36.35 35.41 -49.43
C ALA A 17 34.96 34.84 -49.75
N ARG A 18 34.82 33.51 -49.79
CA ARG A 18 33.52 32.84 -50.00
C ARG A 18 32.54 33.12 -48.86
N LEU A 19 33.01 33.02 -47.61
CA LEU A 19 32.17 33.32 -46.44
C LEU A 19 31.75 34.80 -46.39
N ALA A 20 32.65 35.73 -46.74
CA ALA A 20 32.32 37.15 -46.81
C ALA A 20 31.23 37.44 -47.87
N LYS A 21 31.31 36.79 -49.04
CA LYS A 21 30.26 36.87 -50.08
C LYS A 21 28.90 36.36 -49.57
N LEU A 22 28.88 35.24 -48.84
CA LEU A 22 27.65 34.68 -48.27
C LEU A 22 27.08 35.57 -47.16
N ALA A 23 27.93 36.17 -46.32
CA ALA A 23 27.50 37.12 -45.30
C ALA A 23 26.91 38.40 -45.91
N ALA A 24 27.51 38.93 -46.97
CA ALA A 24 26.96 40.07 -47.70
C ALA A 24 25.60 39.77 -48.35
N LEU A 25 25.40 38.52 -48.82
CA LEU A 25 24.12 38.07 -49.37
C LEU A 25 23.03 37.99 -48.29
N LYS A 26 23.37 37.46 -47.11
CA LYS A 26 22.45 37.42 -45.96
C LYS A 26 22.06 38.82 -45.49
N ARG A 27 23.00 39.77 -45.43
CA ARG A 27 22.71 41.16 -45.03
C ARG A 27 21.87 41.94 -46.06
N LYS A 28 21.75 41.44 -47.29
CA LYS A 28 20.97 42.09 -48.36
C LYS A 28 19.58 41.48 -48.53
N GLN A 29 19.24 40.42 -47.80
CA GLN A 29 17.84 40.03 -47.60
C GLN A 29 17.23 40.95 -46.53
N PRO A 30 16.18 41.74 -46.84
CA PRO A 30 15.45 42.48 -45.83
C PRO A 30 14.58 41.50 -45.02
N GLU A 31 14.73 41.50 -43.71
CA GLU A 31 13.77 40.86 -42.80
C GLU A 31 12.48 41.70 -42.75
N PRO A 32 11.28 41.11 -42.80
CA PRO A 32 10.07 41.77 -42.31
C PRO A 32 10.05 41.80 -40.78
N GLU A 33 9.67 42.96 -40.23
CA GLU A 33 9.61 43.27 -38.80
C GLU A 33 8.50 42.52 -38.01
N PRO A 34 8.56 42.50 -36.66
CA PRO A 34 7.81 41.58 -35.78
C PRO A 34 6.60 42.21 -35.06
N LEU A 35 5.96 41.41 -34.18
CA LEU A 35 4.84 41.67 -33.23
C LEU A 35 3.45 41.29 -33.81
N THR A 36 2.51 40.58 -33.17
CA THR A 36 2.09 40.45 -31.76
C THR A 36 1.29 39.15 -31.54
N GLU A 37 1.19 38.73 -30.27
CA GLU A 37 0.39 37.63 -29.71
C GLU A 37 -1.07 37.52 -30.22
N SER A 38 -1.51 36.30 -30.55
CA SER A 38 -2.93 35.92 -30.48
C SER A 38 -3.06 34.49 -29.96
N ASN A 39 -3.95 34.40 -28.98
CA ASN A 39 -4.30 33.28 -28.12
C ASN A 39 -5.26 32.35 -28.89
N ASP A 40 -4.79 31.19 -29.34
CA ASP A 40 -5.66 30.15 -29.88
C ASP A 40 -6.05 29.19 -28.76
N LYS A 41 -7.20 29.50 -28.13
CA LYS A 41 -8.08 28.50 -27.54
C LYS A 41 -9.05 28.09 -28.63
N ASP A 42 -8.92 26.87 -29.14
CA ASP A 42 -10.01 26.08 -29.71
C ASP A 42 -9.49 24.65 -29.85
N ASP A 43 -9.83 23.81 -28.88
CA ASP A 43 -9.68 22.37 -29.00
C ASP A 43 -10.80 21.71 -28.18
N GLU A 44 -11.97 21.58 -28.80
CA GLU A 44 -12.98 20.65 -28.34
C GLU A 44 -13.57 19.93 -29.56
N LEU A 45 -13.38 18.60 -29.55
CA LEU A 45 -14.05 17.55 -30.33
C LEU A 45 -13.47 17.26 -31.73
N GLU A 46 -12.63 16.23 -31.82
CA GLU A 46 -12.78 15.13 -32.79
C GLU A 46 -11.85 13.95 -32.45
N ASP A 47 -12.39 12.98 -31.71
CA ASP A 47 -11.86 11.63 -31.59
C ASP A 47 -12.28 10.80 -32.81
N ALA A 48 -11.38 9.95 -33.33
CA ALA A 48 -11.60 8.88 -34.32
C ALA A 48 -11.25 9.11 -35.81
N ALA A 49 -10.19 9.85 -36.13
CA ALA A 49 -9.42 9.62 -37.36
C ALA A 49 -7.99 9.18 -37.00
N PRO A 50 -7.39 8.19 -37.70
CA PRO A 50 -5.98 7.85 -37.47
C PRO A 50 -5.16 9.08 -37.84
N ASP A 51 -4.62 9.74 -36.81
CA ASP A 51 -3.94 11.01 -36.94
C ASP A 51 -2.78 10.84 -37.92
N VAL A 52 -2.96 11.43 -39.11
CA VAL A 52 -2.12 11.26 -40.29
C VAL A 52 -0.67 11.66 -39.96
N THR A 53 -0.53 12.55 -38.98
CA THR A 53 0.72 13.02 -38.39
C THR A 53 1.56 11.88 -37.81
N THR A 54 0.96 10.94 -37.05
CA THR A 54 1.68 9.80 -36.43
C THR A 54 2.22 8.82 -37.46
N LYS A 55 1.54 8.70 -38.60
CA LYS A 55 1.90 7.78 -39.69
C LYS A 55 3.01 8.32 -40.59
N PHE A 56 3.01 9.62 -40.88
CA PHE A 56 3.97 10.23 -41.81
C PHE A 56 5.08 11.06 -41.13
N LEU A 57 4.86 11.51 -39.90
CA LEU A 57 5.82 12.22 -39.07
C LEU A 57 6.12 11.39 -37.82
N SER A 58 6.78 10.24 -38.03
CA SER A 58 7.29 9.48 -36.89
C SER A 58 8.35 10.31 -36.19
N GLY A 59 8.08 10.73 -34.95
CA GLY A 59 9.01 11.44 -34.10
C GLY A 59 10.29 10.60 -33.95
N ARG A 60 11.30 10.87 -34.78
CA ARG A 60 12.55 10.10 -34.77
C ARG A 60 13.21 10.33 -33.40
N ASN A 61 13.29 9.28 -32.60
CA ASN A 61 13.71 9.29 -31.19
C ASN A 61 12.82 10.09 -30.23
N TYR A 62 11.62 10.55 -30.61
CA TYR A 62 10.70 11.24 -29.72
C TYR A 62 9.37 10.50 -29.64
N ASP A 63 8.90 10.27 -28.42
CA ASP A 63 7.58 9.70 -28.17
C ASP A 63 6.63 10.80 -27.69
N ALA A 64 5.50 10.95 -28.40
CA ALA A 64 4.54 12.01 -28.16
C ALA A 64 3.73 11.80 -26.88
N GLU A 65 3.52 10.53 -26.48
CA GLU A 65 2.76 10.18 -25.28
C GLU A 65 3.56 10.50 -24.01
N THR A 66 4.80 10.03 -23.96
CA THR A 66 5.71 10.29 -22.84
C THR A 66 6.41 11.66 -22.91
N ARG A 67 6.20 12.40 -24.01
CA ARG A 67 6.85 13.69 -24.34
C ARG A 67 8.38 13.67 -24.16
N GLY A 68 9.00 12.52 -24.41
CA GLY A 68 10.40 12.27 -24.09
C GLY A 68 11.18 11.55 -25.19
N PRO A 69 12.50 11.36 -25.00
CA PRO A 69 13.30 10.54 -25.90
C PRO A 69 12.80 9.09 -25.86
N LYS A 70 12.54 8.48 -27.03
CA LYS A 70 12.12 7.08 -27.14
C LYS A 70 13.27 6.16 -26.71
N LEU A 71 13.29 5.77 -25.43
CA LEU A 71 14.25 4.81 -24.89
C LEU A 71 13.74 3.38 -25.12
N GLY A 72 14.16 2.76 -26.23
CA GLY A 72 14.10 1.30 -26.40
C GLY A 72 12.76 0.64 -26.05
N PHE A 73 12.81 -0.35 -25.17
CA PHE A 73 11.66 -1.13 -24.71
C PHE A 73 11.11 -0.55 -23.40
N ASP A 74 9.83 -0.19 -23.39
CA ASP A 74 9.13 0.35 -22.20
C ASP A 74 8.85 -0.73 -21.13
N GLN A 75 8.89 -2.01 -21.54
CA GLN A 75 8.72 -3.16 -20.66
C GLN A 75 9.99 -3.99 -20.68
N ALA A 76 10.41 -4.50 -19.52
CA ALA A 76 11.52 -5.43 -19.50
C ALA A 76 11.10 -6.70 -20.26
N PRO A 77 11.96 -7.29 -21.09
CA PRO A 77 11.63 -8.52 -21.81
C PRO A 77 11.35 -9.72 -20.88
N ALA A 78 11.63 -9.58 -19.59
CA ALA A 78 11.32 -10.54 -18.54
C ALA A 78 9.96 -10.28 -17.85
N ASP A 79 9.31 -9.14 -18.10
CA ASP A 79 8.03 -8.81 -17.47
C ASP A 79 6.94 -9.78 -17.97
N GLY A 80 6.38 -10.54 -17.04
CA GLY A 80 5.34 -11.55 -17.30
C GLY A 80 5.84 -12.97 -17.58
N GLN A 81 7.16 -13.21 -17.63
CA GLN A 81 7.71 -14.55 -17.73
C GLN A 81 8.28 -15.00 -16.37
N ILE A 82 7.95 -16.23 -15.96
CA ILE A 82 8.54 -16.81 -14.75
C ILE A 82 9.99 -17.13 -15.06
N THR A 83 10.90 -16.29 -14.56
CA THR A 83 12.34 -16.47 -14.75
C THR A 83 12.86 -17.55 -13.80
N VAL A 84 13.95 -18.21 -14.22
CA VAL A 84 14.64 -19.20 -13.38
C VAL A 84 15.12 -18.55 -12.08
N GLU A 85 15.51 -17.28 -12.12
CA GLU A 85 15.90 -16.51 -10.95
C GLU A 85 14.74 -16.38 -9.94
N ALA A 86 13.54 -16.04 -10.41
CA ALA A 86 12.36 -15.94 -9.54
C ALA A 86 12.07 -17.27 -8.84
N GLN A 87 12.09 -18.39 -9.58
CA GLN A 87 11.92 -19.73 -9.01
C GLN A 87 13.02 -20.09 -8.01
N ALA A 88 14.28 -19.77 -8.33
CA ALA A 88 15.41 -20.00 -7.44
C ALA A 88 15.25 -19.23 -6.11
N THR A 89 14.78 -17.98 -6.17
CA THR A 89 14.51 -17.20 -4.95
C THR A 89 13.39 -17.79 -4.09
N GLU A 90 12.34 -18.33 -4.72
CA GLU A 90 11.23 -18.98 -4.01
C GLU A 90 11.69 -20.27 -3.32
N ILE A 91 12.45 -21.11 -4.03
CA ILE A 91 13.02 -22.34 -3.47
C ILE A 91 13.97 -22.04 -2.31
N ALA A 92 14.80 -20.99 -2.44
CA ALA A 92 15.70 -20.56 -1.37
C ALA A 92 14.92 -20.12 -0.12
N LYS A 93 13.83 -19.36 -0.29
CA LYS A 93 12.95 -18.96 0.83
C LYS A 93 12.32 -20.18 1.49
N ALA A 94 11.73 -21.08 0.71
CA ALA A 94 11.09 -22.29 1.22
C ALA A 94 12.07 -23.19 1.99
N THR A 95 13.30 -23.33 1.48
CA THR A 95 14.35 -24.13 2.12
C THR A 95 14.83 -23.46 3.42
N ALA A 96 14.96 -22.14 3.44
CA ALA A 96 15.32 -21.41 4.66
C ALA A 96 14.23 -21.52 5.74
N GLU A 97 12.95 -21.47 5.37
CA GLU A 97 11.84 -21.69 6.31
C GLU A 97 11.81 -23.11 6.86
N GLN A 98 12.06 -24.11 6.01
CA GLN A 98 12.11 -25.50 6.44
C GLN A 98 13.29 -25.74 7.39
N ALA A 99 14.47 -25.21 7.06
CA ALA A 99 15.65 -25.30 7.92
C ALA A 99 15.39 -24.68 9.31
N LYS A 100 14.69 -23.53 9.39
CA LYS A 100 14.31 -22.93 10.67
C LYS A 100 13.38 -23.82 11.50
N LYS A 101 12.38 -24.45 10.87
CA LYS A 101 11.46 -25.38 11.55
C LYS A 101 12.19 -26.63 12.06
N ASP A 102 13.09 -27.17 11.25
CA ASP A 102 13.89 -28.33 11.62
C ASP A 102 14.88 -27.97 12.75
N GLU A 103 15.50 -26.79 12.72
CA GLU A 103 16.34 -26.27 13.81
C GLU A 103 15.58 -26.11 15.12
N GLU A 104 14.31 -25.70 15.09
CA GLU A 104 13.44 -25.62 16.28
C GLU A 104 13.09 -27.01 16.84
N ALA A 105 12.87 -28.00 15.97
CA ALA A 105 12.55 -29.37 16.35
C ALA A 105 13.78 -30.14 16.87
N ASP A 106 14.95 -29.90 16.25
CA ASP A 106 16.23 -30.51 16.60
C ASP A 106 16.96 -29.80 17.74
N GLN A 107 16.42 -28.69 18.27
CA GLN A 107 16.94 -28.10 19.49
C GLN A 107 16.96 -29.18 20.59
N PRO A 108 18.14 -29.53 21.13
CA PRO A 108 18.22 -30.53 22.18
C PRO A 108 17.39 -30.03 23.36
N ILE A 109 16.35 -30.80 23.70
CA ILE A 109 15.47 -30.51 24.82
C ILE A 109 16.37 -30.32 26.03
N ASP A 110 16.43 -29.10 26.56
CA ASP A 110 17.30 -28.83 27.70
C ASP A 110 16.63 -29.35 28.97
N LEU A 111 17.19 -30.46 29.47
CA LEU A 111 16.77 -31.19 30.66
C LEU A 111 16.71 -30.32 31.92
N PHE A 112 17.44 -29.19 31.98
CA PHE A 112 17.42 -28.28 33.13
C PHE A 112 16.21 -27.34 33.13
N LYS A 113 15.61 -27.08 31.96
CA LYS A 113 14.33 -26.38 31.83
C LYS A 113 13.15 -27.29 32.15
N LEU A 114 13.34 -28.61 32.02
CA LEU A 114 12.37 -29.61 32.39
C LEU A 114 12.41 -29.83 33.92
N GLN A 115 11.78 -28.92 34.66
CA GLN A 115 11.60 -29.07 36.11
C GLN A 115 10.95 -30.42 36.45
N PRO A 116 11.34 -31.09 37.56
CA PRO A 116 10.64 -32.29 38.02
C PRO A 116 9.18 -31.94 38.29
N LYS A 117 8.28 -32.56 37.52
CA LYS A 117 6.83 -32.36 37.67
C LYS A 117 6.32 -33.09 38.92
N LYS A 118 5.17 -32.64 39.43
CA LYS A 118 4.48 -33.30 40.56
C LYS A 118 4.07 -34.73 40.16
N PRO A 119 4.13 -35.72 41.06
CA PRO A 119 3.71 -37.10 40.74
C PRO A 119 2.28 -37.22 40.19
N ASN A 120 1.37 -36.34 40.61
CA ASN A 120 -0.04 -36.31 40.19
C ASN A 120 -0.30 -35.47 38.92
N TRP A 121 0.75 -35.00 38.22
CA TRP A 121 0.55 -34.06 37.11
C TRP A 121 -0.15 -34.72 35.91
N ASP A 122 0.17 -35.99 35.64
CA ASP A 122 -0.39 -36.76 34.54
C ASP A 122 -1.84 -37.14 34.82
N LEU A 123 -2.09 -37.62 36.05
CA LEU A 123 -3.45 -37.88 36.55
C LEU A 123 -4.34 -36.63 36.47
N LYS A 124 -3.79 -35.43 36.75
CA LYS A 124 -4.54 -34.18 36.58
C LYS A 124 -4.88 -33.93 35.10
N ARG A 125 -3.93 -34.12 34.20
CA ARG A 125 -4.14 -33.94 32.76
C ARG A 125 -5.22 -34.89 32.22
N ASP A 126 -5.12 -36.17 32.55
CA ASP A 126 -6.09 -37.18 32.13
C ASP A 126 -7.49 -36.95 32.73
N LEU A 127 -7.53 -36.44 33.96
CA LEU A 127 -8.79 -36.05 34.61
C LEU A 127 -9.39 -34.81 33.94
N ASP A 128 -8.57 -33.79 33.65
CA ASP A 128 -9.00 -32.56 33.00
C ASP A 128 -9.61 -32.87 31.61
N GLU A 129 -9.01 -33.76 30.82
CA GLU A 129 -9.56 -34.22 29.54
C GLU A 129 -10.94 -34.85 29.71
N LYS A 130 -11.11 -35.75 30.68
CA LYS A 130 -12.39 -36.41 30.98
C LYS A 130 -13.44 -35.42 31.51
N LEU A 131 -13.01 -34.36 32.19
CA LEU A 131 -13.89 -33.32 32.72
C LEU A 131 -14.32 -32.29 31.66
N THR A 132 -13.63 -32.18 30.52
CA THR A 132 -14.00 -31.20 29.47
C THR A 132 -15.49 -31.21 29.07
N PRO A 133 -16.14 -32.36 28.75
CA PRO A 133 -17.56 -32.36 28.39
C PRO A 133 -18.46 -32.04 29.58
N LEU A 134 -18.03 -32.34 30.81
CA LEU A 134 -18.78 -32.01 32.02
C LEU A 134 -18.68 -30.52 32.33
N ASN A 135 -17.51 -29.91 32.20
CA ASN A 135 -17.27 -28.50 32.44
C ASN A 135 -18.15 -27.61 31.55
N VAL A 136 -18.30 -27.95 30.27
CA VAL A 136 -19.22 -27.24 29.35
C VAL A 136 -20.67 -27.31 29.85
N ARG A 137 -21.13 -28.49 30.30
CA ARG A 137 -22.49 -28.64 30.86
C ARG A 137 -22.66 -27.87 32.15
N THR A 138 -21.65 -27.88 33.02
CA THR A 138 -21.64 -27.14 34.29
C THR A 138 -21.67 -25.63 34.03
N GLN A 139 -20.86 -25.11 33.11
CA GLN A 139 -20.88 -23.70 32.72
C GLN A 139 -22.23 -23.29 32.13
N ASN A 140 -22.82 -24.11 31.27
CA ASN A 140 -24.17 -23.88 30.74
C ASN A 140 -25.24 -23.89 31.85
N ALA A 141 -25.13 -24.79 32.83
CA ALA A 141 -26.03 -24.82 33.98
C ALA A 141 -25.87 -23.59 34.86
N ILE A 142 -24.63 -23.15 35.13
CA ILE A 142 -24.34 -21.91 35.84
C ILE A 142 -24.95 -20.71 35.11
N ALA A 143 -24.76 -20.61 33.79
CA ALA A 143 -25.35 -19.54 32.98
C ALA A 143 -26.89 -19.51 33.07
N ARG A 144 -27.54 -20.68 33.03
CA ARG A 144 -29.00 -20.79 33.22
C ARG A 144 -29.45 -20.34 34.62
N LEU A 145 -28.73 -20.75 35.66
CA LEU A 145 -29.02 -20.35 37.05
C LEU A 145 -28.84 -18.84 37.25
N VAL A 146 -27.78 -18.26 36.68
CA VAL A 146 -27.53 -16.82 36.71
C VAL A 146 -28.66 -16.08 36.00
N ARG A 147 -29.07 -16.52 34.80
CA ARG A 147 -30.20 -15.93 34.07
C ARG A 147 -31.50 -15.96 34.88
N GLN A 148 -31.83 -17.11 35.48
CA GLN A 148 -33.01 -17.23 36.34
C GLN A 148 -32.94 -16.32 37.57
N ARG A 149 -31.76 -16.20 38.20
CA ARG A 149 -31.58 -15.30 39.35
C ARG A 149 -31.77 -13.83 38.96
N ILE A 150 -31.21 -13.40 37.84
CA ILE A 150 -31.39 -12.04 37.33
C ILE A 150 -32.85 -11.77 36.99
N GLU A 151 -33.51 -12.70 36.28
CA GLU A 151 -34.92 -12.55 35.92
C GLU A 151 -35.83 -12.49 37.16
N ASN A 152 -35.58 -13.34 38.16
CA ASN A 152 -36.31 -13.30 39.43
C ASN A 152 -36.06 -12.01 40.20
N ALA A 153 -34.82 -11.50 40.21
CA ALA A 153 -34.51 -10.21 40.82
C ALA A 153 -35.21 -9.04 40.10
N GLN A 154 -35.23 -9.06 38.76
CA GLN A 154 -35.96 -8.07 37.97
C GLN A 154 -37.47 -8.13 38.18
N ARG A 155 -38.06 -9.34 38.21
CA ARG A 155 -39.49 -9.52 38.53
C ARG A 155 -39.81 -9.03 39.94
N ALA A 156 -39.00 -9.38 40.93
CA ALA A 156 -39.19 -8.88 42.29
C ALA A 156 -39.03 -7.36 42.41
N ALA A 157 -38.15 -6.74 41.62
CA ALA A 157 -38.04 -5.29 41.53
C ALA A 157 -39.29 -4.66 40.89
N LYS A 158 -39.78 -5.23 39.77
CA LYS A 158 -41.01 -4.78 39.10
C LYS A 158 -42.26 -4.97 39.96
N ASP A 159 -42.37 -6.06 40.72
CA ASP A 159 -43.49 -6.30 41.61
C ASP A 159 -43.47 -5.34 42.82
N LYS A 160 -42.28 -4.96 43.29
CA LYS A 160 -42.12 -3.91 44.32
C LYS A 160 -42.49 -2.52 43.78
N ASP A 161 -42.15 -2.24 42.53
CA ASP A 161 -42.50 -0.99 41.85
C ASP A 161 -44.01 -0.90 41.56
N ALA A 162 -44.65 -2.01 41.16
CA ALA A 162 -46.09 -2.09 40.91
C ALA A 162 -46.96 -1.98 42.19
N GLY A 163 -46.41 -2.31 43.36
CA GLY A 163 -47.06 -2.10 44.66
C GLY A 163 -46.95 -0.66 45.19
N ALA A 164 -46.04 0.15 44.64
CA ALA A 164 -45.84 1.55 44.99
C ALA A 164 -46.54 2.43 43.95
N ASN A 165 -47.87 2.45 43.99
CA ASN A 165 -48.65 3.30 43.10
C ASN A 165 -48.36 4.78 43.37
N GLY A 166 -47.72 5.43 42.40
CA GLY A 166 -47.92 6.84 42.08
C GLY A 166 -46.86 7.81 42.58
N SER A 167 -45.67 7.83 41.96
CA SER A 167 -44.93 9.07 41.66
C SER A 167 -43.58 8.74 41.03
N GLN A 168 -43.43 9.18 39.78
CA GLN A 168 -42.17 9.61 39.17
C GLN A 168 -41.12 8.55 38.75
N THR A 169 -40.89 8.62 37.44
CA THR A 169 -39.59 8.46 36.76
C THR A 169 -39.16 7.03 36.43
N GLY A 170 -39.53 6.61 35.22
CA GLY A 170 -38.73 5.63 34.50
C GLY A 170 -37.42 6.28 34.07
N GLU A 171 -36.33 5.96 34.76
CA GLU A 171 -34.94 6.26 34.39
C GLU A 171 -34.02 5.47 35.35
N ASP A 172 -34.08 4.14 35.38
CA ASP A 172 -33.13 3.39 36.24
C ASP A 172 -32.73 2.02 35.68
N VAL A 173 -32.81 1.86 34.35
CA VAL A 173 -32.26 0.67 33.65
C VAL A 173 -31.29 1.06 32.53
N GLY A 174 -30.87 2.32 32.43
CA GLY A 174 -30.07 2.85 31.30
C GLY A 174 -28.57 3.02 31.54
N ILE A 175 -28.11 3.06 32.79
CA ILE A 175 -26.78 3.61 33.11
C ILE A 175 -25.64 2.68 32.67
N GLU A 176 -25.83 1.35 32.72
CA GLU A 176 -24.74 0.40 32.37
C GLU A 176 -24.58 0.16 30.86
N GLY A 177 -25.60 0.44 30.05
CA GLY A 177 -25.55 0.31 28.60
C GLY A 177 -24.87 1.50 27.91
N GLU A 178 -25.16 2.71 28.40
CA GLU A 178 -24.60 3.96 27.87
C GLU A 178 -23.08 4.02 28.08
N MET A 179 -22.58 3.62 29.26
CA MET A 179 -21.14 3.55 29.54
C MET A 179 -20.39 2.50 28.68
N LEU A 180 -21.04 1.40 28.29
CA LEU A 180 -20.45 0.41 27.38
C LEU A 180 -20.40 0.94 25.94
N VAL A 181 -21.45 1.65 25.50
CA VAL A 181 -21.51 2.28 24.18
C VAL A 181 -20.51 3.43 24.07
N GLU A 182 -20.34 4.21 25.13
CA GLU A 182 -19.33 5.27 25.20
C GLU A 182 -17.91 4.69 25.20
N GLY A 183 -17.68 3.59 25.93
CA GLY A 183 -16.41 2.85 25.89
C GLY A 183 -16.08 2.24 24.51
N ILE A 184 -17.09 1.88 23.72
CA ILE A 184 -16.90 1.41 22.34
C ILE A 184 -16.54 2.57 21.40
N HIS A 185 -17.24 3.72 21.51
CA HIS A 185 -16.95 4.90 20.70
C HIS A 185 -15.55 5.49 20.97
N VAL A 186 -15.07 5.42 22.22
CA VAL A 186 -13.72 5.85 22.57
C VAL A 186 -12.67 4.96 21.91
N ARG A 187 -12.85 3.63 21.96
CA ARG A 187 -11.92 2.68 21.33
C ARG A 187 -11.89 2.84 19.80
N GLU A 188 -13.03 3.06 19.18
CA GLU A 188 -13.11 3.25 17.73
C GLU A 188 -12.38 4.54 17.28
N ARG A 189 -12.44 5.59 18.10
CA ARG A 189 -11.67 6.83 17.85
C ARG A 189 -10.17 6.62 18.01
N GLU A 190 -9.74 5.92 19.07
CA GLU A 190 -8.32 5.60 19.28
C GLU A 190 -7.76 4.76 18.12
N ASP A 191 -8.51 3.76 17.65
CA ASP A 191 -8.12 2.93 16.51
C ASP A 191 -8.04 3.71 15.18
N GLU A 192 -8.89 4.73 14.98
CA GLU A 192 -8.82 5.62 13.82
C GLU A 192 -7.61 6.57 13.88
N ASP A 193 -7.32 7.14 15.05
CA ASP A 193 -6.17 8.03 15.24
C ASP A 193 -4.86 7.25 15.06
N GLU A 194 -4.77 6.02 15.57
CA GLU A 194 -3.61 5.13 15.32
C GLU A 194 -3.42 4.77 13.85
N ARG A 195 -4.50 4.69 13.07
CA ARG A 195 -4.41 4.45 11.62
C ARG A 195 -3.89 5.68 10.89
N ARG A 196 -4.34 6.87 11.28
CA ARG A 196 -3.86 8.14 10.72
C ARG A 196 -2.39 8.37 11.05
N GLU A 197 -1.96 8.11 12.29
CA GLU A 197 -0.53 8.22 12.67
C GLU A 197 0.35 7.29 11.83
N ARG A 198 -0.09 6.05 11.57
CA ARG A 198 0.64 5.13 10.68
C ARG A 198 0.71 5.61 9.23
N GLU A 199 -0.38 6.19 8.72
CA GLU A 199 -0.40 6.77 7.37
C GLU A 199 0.49 8.02 7.26
N GLU A 200 0.57 8.84 8.30
CA GLU A 200 1.48 10.00 8.38
C GLU A 200 2.95 9.58 8.49
N ASP A 201 3.26 8.54 9.26
CA ASP A 201 4.61 7.97 9.37
C ASP A 201 5.10 7.30 8.07
N ASP A 202 4.19 6.73 7.27
CA ASP A 202 4.51 6.14 5.95
C ASP A 202 4.67 7.20 4.84
N LEU A 203 4.17 8.43 5.06
CA LEU A 203 4.25 9.57 4.13
C LEU A 203 5.43 10.53 4.43
N ALA A 204 6.13 10.36 5.55
CA ALA A 204 7.27 11.17 6.00
C ALA A 204 8.64 10.56 5.62
#